data_AF-A0A261QQ00-F1
#
_entry.id   AF-A0A261QQ00-F1
#
_cell.length_a   1.000
_cell.length_b   1.000
_cell.length_c   1.000
_cell.angle_alpha   90.00
_cell.angle_beta   90.00
_cell.angle_gamma   90.00
#
_symmetry.space_group_name_H-M   'P 1'
#
loop_
_entity.id
_entity.type
_entity.pdbx_description
1 polymer ?
#
loop_
_entity_poly.entity_id
_entity_poly.type
_entity_poly.pdbx_seq_one_letter_code
_entity_poly.pdbx_strand_id
1 'polypeptide(L)' 'MKKIDVKILDRHIANRFPLPAYTTKGSAGLDLRACIDEPVVLVPGETTLIPT' A
#
# COMPACT_ATOMS: atom_id res chain seq x y z
N MET A 1 4.31 6.52 -20.25
CA MET A 1 4.39 5.84 -18.94
C MET A 1 5.56 4.87 -18.96
N LYS A 2 6.40 4.88 -17.92
CA LYS A 2 7.46 3.87 -17.76
C LYS A 2 6.81 2.59 -17.24
N LYS A 3 7.11 1.45 -17.85
CA LYS A 3 6.68 0.14 -17.34
C LYS A 3 7.60 -0.24 -16.18
N ILE A 4 7.00 -0.74 -15.10
CA ILE A 4 7.69 -1.19 -13.90
C ILE A 4 7.16 -2.59 -13.59
N ASP A 5 8.07 -3.55 -13.44
CA ASP A 5 7.70 -4.90 -13.06
C ASP A 5 7.40 -4.94 -11.56
N VAL A 6 6.30 -5.58 -11.20
CA VAL A 6 5.84 -5.71 -9.81
C VAL A 6 5.55 -7.18 -9.50
N LYS A 7 5.83 -7.60 -8.28
CA LYS A 7 5.51 -8.94 -7.78
C LYS A 7 4.61 -8.81 -6.56
N ILE A 8 3.44 -9.43 -6.61
CA ILE A 8 2.54 -9.52 -5.45
C ILE A 8 3.12 -10.55 -4.48
N LEU A 9 3.42 -10.11 -3.26
CA LEU A 9 4.02 -10.96 -2.21
C LEU A 9 2.96 -11.49 -1.24
N ASP A 10 1.95 -10.68 -0.93
CA ASP A 10 0.87 -11.04 -0.02
C ASP A 10 -0.43 -11.35 -0.79
N ARG A 11 -1.13 -12.42 -0.41
CA ARG A 11 -2.36 -12.88 -1.09
C ARG A 11 -3.57 -12.01 -0.77
N HIS A 12 -3.52 -11.17 0.26
CA HIS A 12 -4.57 -10.22 0.60
C HIS A 12 -4.59 -9.02 -0.36
N ILE A 13 -3.46 -8.69 -0.98
CA ILE A 13 -3.37 -7.75 -2.09
C ILE A 13 -4.16 -8.33 -3.27
N ALA A 14 -5.02 -7.51 -3.89
CA ALA A 14 -6.05 -7.83 -4.88
C ALA A 14 -7.34 -8.49 -4.35
N ASN A 15 -7.30 -9.23 -3.23
CA ASN A 15 -8.49 -9.86 -2.66
C ASN A 15 -9.25 -8.95 -1.69
N ARG A 16 -8.52 -8.23 -0.82
CA ARG A 16 -9.10 -7.29 0.16
C ARG A 16 -8.78 -5.83 -0.18
N PHE A 17 -7.62 -5.61 -0.81
CA PHE A 17 -7.13 -4.27 -1.13
C PHE A 17 -6.83 -4.17 -2.64
N PRO A 18 -7.25 -3.09 -3.32
CA PRO A 18 -6.87 -2.87 -4.71
C PRO A 18 -5.36 -2.59 -4.81
N LEU A 19 -4.78 -2.91 -5.96
CA LEU A 19 -3.39 -2.54 -6.27
C LEU A 19 -3.21 -1.01 -6.28
N PRO A 20 -2.00 -0.50 -5.98
CA PRO A 20 -1.71 0.92 -6.08
C PRO A 20 -2.02 1.47 -7.46
N ALA A 21 -2.74 2.59 -7.50
CA ALA A 21 -3.13 3.26 -8.73
C ALA A 21 -3.12 4.77 -8.55
N TYR A 22 -2.95 5.48 -9.66
CA TYR A 22 -3.16 6.93 -9.69
C TYR A 22 -4.65 7.23 -9.63
N THR A 23 -5.05 8.04 -8.65
CA THR A 23 -6.47 8.39 -8.47
C THR A 23 -7.02 9.25 -9.61
N THR A 24 -6.19 10.12 -10.19
CA THR A 24 -6.56 10.94 -11.35
C THR A 24 -5.49 10.87 -12.44
N LYS A 25 -5.82 11.29 -13.66
CA LYS A 25 -4.86 11.33 -14.78
C LYS A 25 -3.66 12.25 -14.54
N GLY A 26 -3.80 13.26 -13.67
CA GLY A 26 -2.75 14.23 -13.35
C GLY A 26 -2.02 13.95 -12.04
N SER A 27 -2.32 12.85 -11.36
CA SER A 27 -1.69 12.52 -10.08
C SER A 27 -0.21 12.21 -10.26
N ALA A 28 0.63 12.81 -9.42
CA ALA A 28 2.08 12.59 -9.43
C ALA A 28 2.53 11.36 -8.62
N GLY A 29 1.72 10.97 -7.62
CA GLY A 29 2.00 9.84 -6.72
C GLY A 29 0.91 8.78 -6.73
N LEU A 30 1.25 7.63 -6.16
CA LEU A 30 0.36 6.49 -5.94
C LEU A 30 0.29 6.20 -4.44
N ASP A 31 -0.90 5.85 -3.97
CA ASP A 31 -1.10 5.53 -2.55
C ASP A 31 -0.67 4.09 -2.28
N LEU A 32 0.10 3.88 -1.22
CA LEU A 32 0.39 2.56 -0.66
C LEU A 32 -0.54 2.28 0.51
N ARG A 33 -0.95 1.03 0.67
CA ARG A 33 -1.89 0.61 1.71
C ARG A 33 -1.16 -0.27 2.73
N ALA A 34 -1.54 -0.16 3.99
CA ALA A 34 -1.04 -1.04 5.04
C ALA A 34 -1.60 -2.46 4.84
N CYS A 35 -0.76 -3.43 4.51
CA CYS A 35 -1.15 -4.83 4.35
C CYS A 35 -1.05 -5.56 5.69
N ILE A 36 -1.93 -5.20 6.63
CA ILE A 36 -1.99 -5.75 7.99
C ILE A 36 -3.36 -6.38 8.25
N ASP A 37 -3.39 -7.43 9.06
CA ASP A 37 -4.63 -8.15 9.37
C ASP A 37 -5.50 -7.44 10.42
N GLU A 38 -4.88 -6.67 11.31
CA GLU A 38 -5.52 -5.96 12.40
C GLU A 38 -4.98 -4.53 12.55
N PRO A 39 -5.77 -3.60 13.14
CA PRO A 39 -5.32 -2.23 13.36
C PRO A 39 -4.10 -2.17 14.29
N VAL A 40 -3.11 -1.35 13.93
CA VAL A 40 -1.98 -1.01 14.80
C VAL A 40 -2.24 0.36 15.43
N VAL A 41 -2.23 0.43 16.76
CA VAL A 41 -2.31 1.70 17.50
C VAL A 41 -0.91 2.23 17.72
N LEU A 42 -0.63 3.45 17.25
CA LEU A 42 0.65 4.13 17.48
C LEU A 42 0.52 5.10 18.65
N VAL A 43 1.38 4.94 19.66
CA VAL A 43 1.50 5.92 20.75
C VAL A 43 2.40 7.10 20.34
N PRO A 44 2.34 8.25 21.03
CA PRO A 44 3.20 9.39 20.70
C PRO A 44 4.69 9.03 20.71
N GLY A 45 5.36 9.32 19.59
CA GLY A 45 6.80 9.03 19.39
C GLY A 45 7.12 7.61 18.93
N GLU A 46 6.13 6.72 18.83
CA GLU A 46 6.34 5.36 18.34
C GLU A 46 6.56 5.34 16.82
N THR A 47 7.40 4.42 16.37
CA THR A 47 7.61 4.11 14.95
C THR A 47 7.43 2.62 14.75
N THR A 48 6.64 2.24 13.74
CA THR A 48 6.45 0.83 13.36
C THR A 48 6.72 0.63 11.88
N LEU A 49 7.17 -0.57 11.52
CA LEU A 49 7.39 -0.95 10.12
C LEU A 49 6.12 -1.63 9.59
N ILE A 50 5.53 -1.07 8.54
CA ILE A 50 4.29 -1.56 7.93
C ILE A 50 4.59 -2.19 6.57
N PRO A 51 4.16 -3.44 6.32
CA PRO A 51 4.25 -4.05 4.99
C PRO A 51 3.18 -3.50 4.03
N THR A 52 3.46 -3.60 2.74
CA THR A 52 2.60 -3.14 1.63
C THR A 52 2.13 -4.26 0.74
#